data_AF-A0A7K4VUW2-F1
#
_entry.id   AF-A0A7K4VUW2-F1
#
_cell.length_a   1.000
_cell.length_b   1.000
_cell.length_c   1.000
_cell.angle_alpha   90.00
_cell.angle_beta   90.00
_cell.angle_gamma   90.00
#
_symmetry.space_group_name_H-M   'P 1'
#
loop_
_entity.id
_entity.type
_entity.pdbx_description
1 polymer ?
#
loop_
_entity_poly.entity_id
_entity_poly.type
_entity_poly.pdbx_seq_one_letter_code
_entity_poly.pdbx_strand_id
1 'polypeptide(L)'
;ALSKPLDEAFSLWKKLLEGAGVPCVRSPEQTLSSLQLLAALYRLQDKPIQALESFLLLLSLCRRLGDGLGTATALSQICHTLLQLGSPAQAQV
;
A
#
# COMPACT_ATOMS: atom_id res chain seq x y z
N ALA A 1 -14.35 -3.85 -16.03
CA ALA A 1 -13.46 -2.94 -15.28
C ALA A 1 -12.21 -3.71 -14.88
N LEU A 2 -11.04 -3.34 -15.41
CA LEU A 2 -9.77 -4.05 -15.21
C LEU A 2 -9.31 -4.08 -13.74
N SER A 3 -9.94 -3.30 -12.84
CA SER A 3 -9.56 -3.20 -11.43
C SER A 3 -10.28 -4.16 -10.47
N LYS A 4 -11.35 -4.86 -10.89
CA LYS A 4 -12.11 -5.74 -9.99
C LYS A 4 -11.25 -6.73 -9.18
N PRO A 5 -10.36 -7.53 -9.80
CA PRO A 5 -9.52 -8.45 -9.04
C PRO A 5 -8.53 -7.73 -8.11
N LEU A 6 -8.09 -6.53 -8.47
CA LEU A 6 -7.20 -5.72 -7.63
C LEU A 6 -7.94 -5.17 -6.41
N ASP A 7 -9.18 -4.69 -6.60
CA ASP A 7 -10.06 -4.20 -5.54
C ASP A 7 -10.47 -5.32 -4.56
N GLU A 8 -10.72 -6.52 -5.08
CA GLU A 8 -10.94 -7.72 -4.27
C GLU A 8 -9.71 -8.10 -3.46
N ALA A 9 -8.53 -8.17 -4.09
CA ALA A 9 -7.27 -8.45 -3.40
C ALA A 9 -7.01 -7.44 -2.28
N PHE A 10 -7.25 -6.15 -2.54
CA PHE A 10 -7.10 -5.10 -1.54
C PHE A 10 -8.03 -5.28 -0.34
N SER A 11 -9.30 -5.63 -0.59
CA SER A 11 -10.26 -5.91 0.49
C SER A 11 -9.83 -7.09 1.37
N LEU A 12 -9.26 -8.14 0.76
CA LEU A 12 -8.73 -9.30 1.49
C LEU A 12 -7.52 -8.92 2.35
N TRP A 13 -6.61 -8.11 1.82
CA TRP A 13 -5.47 -7.60 2.58
C TRP A 13 -5.90 -6.76 3.77
N LYS A 14 -6.87 -5.85 3.59
CA LYS A 14 -7.44 -5.06 4.70
C LYS A 14 -7.98 -5.96 5.80
N LYS A 15 -8.80 -6.96 5.44
CA LYS A 15 -9.38 -7.92 6.38
C LYS A 15 -8.32 -8.74 7.11
N LEU A 16 -7.28 -9.18 6.40
CA LEU A 16 -6.19 -9.96 6.99
C LEU A 16 -5.36 -9.15 7.98
N LEU A 17 -5.18 -7.85 7.74
CA LEU A 17 -4.31 -6.96 8.51
C LEU A 17 -5.06 -6.11 9.56
N GLU A 18 -6.38 -6.28 9.67
CA GLU A 18 -7.25 -5.55 10.59
C GLU A 18 -6.88 -5.78 12.07
N GLY A 19 -6.48 -7.00 12.43
CA GLY A 19 -6.08 -7.34 13.80
C GLY A 19 -4.75 -6.70 14.20
N ALA A 20 -4.58 -6.39 15.49
CA ALA A 20 -3.32 -5.92 16.05
C ALA A 20 -2.36 -7.11 16.26
N GLY A 21 -1.38 -7.28 15.37
CA GLY A 21 -0.38 -8.35 15.47
C GLY A 21 0.26 -8.72 14.13
N VAL A 22 1.32 -9.52 14.17
CA VAL A 22 1.91 -10.10 12.96
C VAL A 22 0.93 -11.14 12.41
N PRO A 23 0.44 -10.98 11.17
CA PRO A 23 -0.52 -11.93 10.61
C PRO A 23 0.16 -13.30 10.39
N CYS A 24 -0.60 -14.39 10.56
CA CYS A 24 -0.13 -15.73 10.23
C CYS A 24 -0.12 -15.91 8.72
N VAL A 25 0.95 -15.45 8.07
CA VAL A 25 1.19 -15.58 6.63
C VAL A 25 2.32 -16.58 6.37
N ARG A 26 2.25 -17.27 5.23
CA ARG A 26 3.29 -18.24 4.83
C ARG A 26 4.69 -17.61 4.76
N SER A 27 4.78 -16.39 4.23
CA SER A 27 6.01 -15.62 4.13
C SER A 27 5.71 -14.12 4.32
N PRO A 28 6.31 -13.48 5.34
CA PRO A 28 6.21 -12.03 5.53
C PRO A 28 6.78 -11.23 4.35
N GLU A 29 7.93 -11.65 3.81
CA GLU A 29 8.60 -10.95 2.70
C GLU A 29 7.76 -10.96 1.41
N GLN A 30 7.16 -12.11 1.07
CA GLN A 30 6.25 -12.20 -0.08
C GLN A 30 4.99 -11.36 0.13
N THR A 31 4.51 -11.29 1.38
CA THR A 31 3.37 -10.46 1.75
C THR A 31 3.68 -8.97 1.54
N LEU A 32 4.82 -8.50 2.03
CA LEU A 32 5.29 -7.12 1.83
C LEU A 32 5.42 -6.79 0.34
N SER A 33 6.05 -7.68 -0.43
CA SER A 33 6.22 -7.53 -1.88
C SER A 33 4.88 -7.45 -2.61
N SER A 34 3.89 -8.26 -2.19
CA SER A 34 2.55 -8.27 -2.78
C SER A 34 1.79 -6.96 -2.50
N LEU A 35 1.88 -6.43 -1.28
CA LEU A 35 1.28 -5.14 -0.92
C LEU A 35 1.92 -3.98 -1.68
N GLN A 36 3.24 -4.00 -1.83
CA GLN A 36 3.97 -3.00 -2.61
C GLN A 36 3.56 -3.03 -4.09
N LEU A 37 3.42 -4.21 -4.68
CA LEU A 37 2.94 -4.37 -6.06
C LEU A 37 1.51 -3.84 -6.22
N LEU A 38 0.62 -4.16 -5.29
CA LEU A 38 -0.76 -3.69 -5.29
C LEU A 38 -0.84 -2.15 -5.24
N ALA A 39 -0.04 -1.50 -4.38
CA ALA A 39 0.05 -0.05 -4.32
C ALA A 39 0.57 0.56 -5.64
N ALA A 40 1.60 -0.06 -6.24
CA ALA A 40 2.15 0.38 -7.52
C ALA A 40 1.14 0.25 -8.67
N LEU A 41 0.36 -0.84 -8.70
CA LEU A 41 -0.69 -1.05 -9.69
C LEU A 41 -1.82 -0.02 -9.57
N TYR A 42 -2.21 0.35 -8.34
CA TYR A 42 -3.17 1.44 -8.14
C TYR A 42 -2.64 2.78 -8.62
N ARG A 43 -1.35 3.06 -8.36
CA ARG A 43 -0.71 4.28 -8.88
C ARG A 43 -0.71 4.32 -10.41
N LEU A 44 -0.43 3.20 -11.08
CA LEU A 44 -0.46 3.10 -12.55
C LEU A 44 -1.87 3.23 -13.16
N GLN A 45 -2.92 3.02 -12.35
CA GLN A 45 -4.32 3.20 -12.77
C GLN A 45 -4.87 4.59 -12.41
N ASP A 46 -4.01 5.54 -12.04
CA ASP A 46 -4.41 6.88 -11.57
C ASP A 46 -5.42 6.82 -10.41
N LYS A 47 -5.22 5.85 -9.51
CA LYS A 47 -6.00 5.66 -8.28
C LYS A 47 -5.14 5.99 -7.04
N PRO A 48 -4.77 7.27 -6.83
CA PRO A 48 -3.80 7.66 -5.82
C PRO A 48 -4.29 7.41 -4.39
N ILE A 49 -5.60 7.46 -4.13
CA ILE A 49 -6.18 7.18 -2.81
C ILE A 49 -6.00 5.71 -2.46
N GLN A 50 -6.35 4.78 -3.36
CA GLN A 50 -6.15 3.36 -3.13
C GLN A 50 -4.66 2.99 -3.01
N ALA A 51 -3.80 3.64 -3.80
CA ALA A 51 -2.34 3.47 -3.67
C ALA A 51 -1.85 3.89 -2.28
N LEU A 52 -2.30 5.04 -1.79
CA LEU A 52 -1.96 5.57 -0.46
C LEU A 52 -2.40 4.61 0.65
N GLU A 53 -3.66 4.16 0.63
CA GLU A 53 -4.15 3.20 1.63
C GLU A 53 -3.36 1.88 1.60
N SER A 54 -2.95 1.44 0.41
CA SER A 54 -2.12 0.24 0.24
C SER A 54 -0.72 0.41 0.85
N PHE A 55 -0.10 1.58 0.67
CA PHE A 55 1.17 1.89 1.33
C PHE A 55 1.03 2.02 2.85
N LEU A 56 -0.12 2.48 3.36
CA LEU A 56 -0.39 2.51 4.80
C LEU A 56 -0.51 1.09 5.38
N LEU A 57 -1.15 0.17 4.65
CA LEU A 57 -1.16 -1.26 5.04
C LEU A 57 0.26 -1.83 5.06
N LEU A 58 1.06 -1.56 4.02
CA LEU A 58 2.46 -1.97 3.95
C LEU A 58 3.27 -1.43 5.14
N LEU A 59 3.18 -0.13 5.43
CA LEU A 59 3.84 0.50 6.58
C LEU A 59 3.45 -0.17 7.89
N SER A 60 2.16 -0.45 8.08
CA SER A 60 1.68 -1.11 9.29
C SER A 60 2.30 -2.50 9.47
N LEU A 61 2.46 -3.26 8.38
CA LEU A 61 3.05 -4.58 8.42
C LEU A 61 4.58 -4.53 8.63
N CYS A 62 5.29 -3.64 7.93
CA CYS A 62 6.73 -3.43 8.14
C CYS A 62 7.04 -3.12 9.62
N ARG A 63 6.25 -2.24 10.24
CA ARG A 63 6.41 -1.89 11.67
C ARG A 63 6.18 -3.09 12.59
N ARG A 64 5.17 -3.91 12.33
CA ARG A 64 4.87 -5.11 13.12
C ARG A 64 5.97 -6.17 12.99
N LEU A 65 6.62 -6.26 11.83
CA LEU A 65 7.73 -7.17 11.56
C LEU A 65 9.09 -6.64 12.03
N GLY A 66 9.19 -5.38 12.46
CA GLY A 66 10.46 -4.74 12.79
C GLY A 66 11.33 -4.45 11.56
N ASP A 67 10.75 -4.44 10.36
CA ASP A 67 11.47 -4.13 9.11
C ASP A 67 11.69 -2.62 8.97
N GLY A 68 12.88 -2.17 9.38
CA GLY A 68 13.28 -0.77 9.32
C GLY A 68 13.42 -0.24 7.89
N LEU A 69 13.95 -1.05 6.97
CA LEU A 69 14.13 -0.65 5.57
C LEU A 69 12.77 -0.51 4.88
N GLY A 70 11.92 -1.54 5.00
CA GLY A 70 10.56 -1.49 4.46
C GLY A 70 9.72 -0.37 5.06
N THR A 71 9.93 -0.03 6.34
CA THR A 71 9.28 1.12 6.98
C THR A 71 9.70 2.44 6.34
N ALA A 72 11.00 2.66 6.12
CA ALA A 72 11.50 3.87 5.47
C ALA A 72 11.01 3.97 4.02
N THR A 73 11.04 2.87 3.27
CA THR A 73 10.52 2.81 1.90
C THR A 73 9.03 3.14 1.84
N ALA A 74 8.21 2.53 2.70
CA ALA A 74 6.77 2.79 2.72
C ALA A 74 6.46 4.25 3.06
N LEU A 75 7.16 4.84 4.04
CA LEU A 75 7.02 6.26 4.38
C LEU A 75 7.39 7.18 3.21
N SER A 76 8.49 6.89 2.51
CA SER A 76 8.89 7.66 1.33
C SER A 76 7.81 7.63 0.24
N GLN A 77 7.22 6.46 -0.03
CA GLN A 77 6.15 6.34 -1.02
C GLN A 77 4.88 7.08 -0.57
N ILE A 78 4.49 7.00 0.70
CA ILE A 78 3.36 7.75 1.27
C ILE A 78 3.56 9.25 1.09
N CYS A 79 4.73 9.76 1.49
CA CYS A 79 5.06 11.18 1.34
C CYS A 79 4.98 11.61 -0.13
N HIS A 80 5.56 10.84 -1.04
CA HIS A 80 5.49 11.13 -2.48
C HIS A 80 4.04 11.18 -2.98
N THR A 81 3.21 10.19 -2.63
CA THR A 81 1.79 10.14 -3.04
C THR A 81 0.99 11.31 -2.47
N LEU A 82 1.22 11.70 -1.21
CA LEU A 82 0.57 12.86 -0.60
C LEU A 82 0.98 14.18 -1.27
N LEU A 83 2.27 14.34 -1.61
CA LEU A 83 2.76 15.51 -2.34
C LEU A 83 2.13 15.61 -3.73
N GLN A 84 1.98 14.49 -4.44
CA GLN A 84 1.28 14.45 -5.72
C GLN A 84 -0.18 14.92 -5.59
N LEU A 85 -0.91 14.37 -4.62
CA LEU A 85 -2.30 14.75 -4.33
C LEU A 85 -2.47 16.21 -3.91
N GLY A 86 -1.51 16.77 -3.18
CA GLY A 86 -1.54 18.17 -2.70
C GLY A 86 -1.01 19.19 -3.71
N SER A 87 -0.42 18.74 -4.83
CA SER A 87 0.18 19.65 -5.80
C SER A 87 -0.86 20.20 -6.78
N PRO A 88 -1.03 21.54 -6.90
CA PRO A 88 -1.98 22.14 -7.85
C PRO A 88 -1.61 21.85 -9.31
N ALA A 89 -0.34 21.54 -9.58
CA ALA A 89 0.15 21.15 -10.91
C ALA A 89 -0.47 19.84 -11.43
N GLN A 90 -0.98 18.96 -10.55
CA GLN A 90 -1.70 17.75 -10.95
C GLN A 90 -3.23 17.91 -10.91
N ALA A 91 -3.75 19.02 -10.36
CA ALA A 91 -5.18 19.32 -10.33
C ALA A 91 -5.69 20.00 -11.62
N GLN A 92 -4.78 20.43 -12.50
CA GLN A 92 -5.12 20.98 -13.81
C GLN A 92 -5.17 19.84 -14.83
N VAL A 93 -6.39 19.34 -15.05
CA VAL A 93 -6.79 18.53 -16.22
C VAL A 93 -7.73 19.37 -17.07
#